data_AF-A0A8S0G002-F1
#
_entry.id   AF-A0A8S0G002-F1
#
_cell.length_a   1.000
_cell.length_b   1.000
_cell.length_c   1.000
_cell.angle_alpha   90.00
_cell.angle_beta   90.00
_cell.angle_gamma   90.00
#
_symmetry.space_group_name_H-M   'P 1'
#
loop_
_entity.id
_entity.type
_entity.pdbx_description
1 polymer ?
#
loop_
_entity_poly.entity_id
_entity_poly.type
_entity_poly.pdbx_seq_one_letter_code
_entity_poly.pdbx_strand_id
1 'polypeptide(L)'
;MMANAADKVKDPEVIMPRAFLVAIGVTTLLYISLALVLLSDVSALELEKYADTAVAQAASPLLGHVGYVIVVIGALLATASAINANLFAVFNIMDNMGSERELPKLMNKPLWRQSTWGNIIVVVLIMLMTAALNLGSLASVASVLA
;
A
#
# COMPACT_ATOMS: atom_id res chain seq x y z
N MET A 1 8.50 3.89 -2.39
CA MET A 1 8.03 4.31 -1.05
C MET A 1 9.19 4.65 -0.14
N MET A 2 9.95 3.66 0.36
CA MET A 2 11.10 3.92 1.25
C MET A 2 12.13 4.84 0.59
N ALA A 3 12.41 4.67 -0.71
CA ALA A 3 13.31 5.55 -1.46
C ALA A 3 12.88 7.03 -1.44
N ASN A 4 11.59 7.33 -1.44
CA ASN A 4 11.07 8.71 -1.46
C ASN A 4 11.23 9.41 -0.10
N ALA A 5 11.59 8.66 0.95
CA ALA A 5 11.91 9.20 2.26
C ALA A 5 13.42 9.24 2.52
N ALA A 6 14.26 8.84 1.55
CA ALA A 6 15.71 8.76 1.70
C ALA A 6 16.33 10.11 2.09
N ASP A 7 15.78 11.22 1.56
CA ASP A 7 16.22 12.58 1.88
C ASP A 7 16.07 12.96 3.37
N LYS A 8 15.28 12.19 4.13
CA LYS A 8 15.06 12.37 5.57
C LYS A 8 15.78 11.35 6.43
N VAL A 9 16.53 10.43 5.82
CA VAL A 9 17.30 9.38 6.50
C VAL A 9 18.74 9.85 6.68
N LYS A 10 19.30 9.64 7.88
CA LYS A 10 20.72 9.90 8.14
C LYS A 10 21.58 8.89 7.37
N ASP A 11 22.60 9.35 6.66
CA ASP A 11 23.52 8.50 5.87
C ASP A 11 22.80 7.49 4.95
N PRO A 12 21.96 7.97 4.00
CA PRO A 12 21.06 7.12 3.23
C PRO A 12 21.82 6.09 2.37
N GLU A 13 23.02 6.41 1.90
CA GLU A 13 23.87 5.51 1.10
C GLU A 13 24.20 4.19 1.81
N VAL A 14 24.25 4.20 3.15
CA VAL A 14 24.57 3.01 3.96
C VAL A 14 23.32 2.41 4.60
N ILE A 15 22.41 3.25 5.10
CA ILE A 15 21.23 2.79 5.84
C ILE A 15 20.18 2.23 4.88
N MET A 16 19.91 2.89 3.74
CA MET A 16 18.85 2.48 2.83
C MET A 16 19.06 1.07 2.27
N PRO A 17 20.24 0.69 1.74
CA PRO A 17 20.45 -0.65 1.20
C PRO A 17 20.25 -1.75 2.26
N ARG A 18 20.72 -1.52 3.49
CA ARG A 18 20.56 -2.47 4.60
C ARG A 18 19.10 -2.58 5.03
N ALA A 19 18.40 -1.46 5.13
CA ALA A 19 16.98 -1.44 5.48
C ALA A 19 16.14 -2.19 4.44
N PHE A 20 16.40 -1.99 3.15
CA PHE A 20 15.73 -2.76 2.09
C PHE A 20 15.99 -4.26 2.22
N LEU A 21 17.24 -4.67 2.41
CA LEU A 21 17.61 -6.08 2.53
C LEU A 21 16.91 -6.77 3.72
N VAL A 22 16.90 -6.11 4.88
CA VAL A 22 16.21 -6.64 6.07
C VAL A 22 14.71 -6.67 5.87
N ALA A 23 14.12 -5.60 5.33
CA ALA A 23 12.68 -5.54 5.09
C ALA A 23 12.21 -6.63 4.13
N ILE A 24 12.91 -6.83 3.01
CA ILE A 24 12.61 -7.88 2.03
C ILE A 24 12.77 -9.26 2.66
N GLY A 25 13.88 -9.51 3.37
CA GLY A 25 14.12 -10.81 4.00
C GLY A 25 13.06 -11.19 5.03
N VAL A 26 12.71 -10.25 5.91
CA VAL A 26 11.69 -10.46 6.95
C VAL A 26 10.31 -10.65 6.34
N THR A 27 9.89 -9.80 5.41
CA THR A 27 8.57 -9.91 4.77
C THR A 27 8.42 -11.18 3.95
N THR A 28 9.47 -11.61 3.24
CA THR A 28 9.48 -12.87 2.50
C THR A 28 9.28 -14.05 3.44
N LEU A 29 10.02 -14.11 4.56
CA LEU A 29 9.90 -15.20 5.53
C LEU A 29 8.52 -15.23 6.20
N LEU A 30 7.94 -14.05 6.47
CA LEU A 30 6.58 -13.93 6.99
C LEU A 30 5.55 -14.44 5.98
N TYR A 31 5.68 -14.10 4.69
CA TYR A 31 4.75 -14.60 3.67
C TYR A 31 4.84 -16.11 3.47
N ILE A 32 6.04 -16.69 3.48
CA ILE A 32 6.21 -18.14 3.43
C ILE A 32 5.55 -18.80 4.65
N SER A 33 5.80 -18.28 5.85
CA SER A 33 5.21 -18.80 7.08
C SER A 33 3.69 -18.72 7.05
N LEU A 34 3.14 -17.60 6.60
CA LEU A 34 1.70 -17.39 6.46
C LEU A 34 1.08 -18.38 5.45
N ALA A 35 1.74 -18.59 4.31
CA ALA A 35 1.27 -19.56 3.31
C ALA A 35 1.19 -20.98 3.88
N LEU A 36 2.21 -21.41 4.63
CA LEU A 36 2.22 -22.72 5.29
C LEU A 36 1.07 -22.87 6.31
N VAL A 37 0.81 -21.84 7.10
CA VAL A 37 -0.32 -21.83 8.05
C VAL A 37 -1.65 -21.94 7.30
N LEU A 38 -1.85 -21.13 6.25
CA LEU A 38 -3.09 -21.14 5.46
C LEU A 38 -3.36 -22.49 4.79
N LEU A 39 -2.31 -23.09 4.21
CA LEU A 39 -2.40 -24.40 3.55
C LEU A 39 -2.66 -25.55 4.53
N SER A 40 -2.23 -25.40 5.79
CA SER A 40 -2.39 -26.44 6.81
C SER A 40 -3.77 -26.38 7.48
N ASP A 41 -4.31 -25.18 7.66
CA ASP A 41 -5.42 -24.93 8.58
C ASP A 41 -6.75 -24.58 7.86
N VAL A 42 -6.70 -24.14 6.59
CA VAL A 42 -7.88 -23.76 5.80
C VAL A 42 -8.06 -24.70 4.61
N SER A 43 -9.28 -25.24 4.43
CA SER A 43 -9.57 -26.14 3.32
C SER A 43 -9.49 -25.43 1.96
N ALA A 44 -9.13 -26.14 0.89
CA ALA A 44 -9.04 -25.57 -0.45
C ALA A 44 -10.36 -24.92 -0.92
N LEU A 45 -11.50 -25.51 -0.55
CA LEU A 45 -12.83 -24.98 -0.86
C LEU A 45 -13.13 -23.66 -0.12
N GLU A 46 -12.68 -23.54 1.13
CA GLU A 46 -12.81 -22.30 1.89
C GLU A 46 -11.85 -21.20 1.41
N LEU A 47 -10.64 -21.57 1.00
CA LEU A 47 -9.70 -20.64 0.37
C LEU A 47 -10.24 -20.07 -0.93
N GLU A 48 -10.92 -20.88 -1.74
CA GLU A 48 -11.58 -20.41 -2.97
C GLU A 48 -12.76 -19.48 -2.65
N LYS A 49 -13.59 -19.86 -1.67
CA LYS A 49 -14.79 -19.08 -1.32
C LYS A 49 -14.48 -17.77 -0.58
N TYR A 50 -13.43 -17.76 0.24
CA TYR A 50 -13.06 -16.65 1.11
C TYR A 50 -11.64 -16.16 0.86
N ALA A 51 -11.21 -16.14 -0.40
CA ALA A 51 -9.86 -15.75 -0.79
C ALA A 51 -9.42 -14.40 -0.19
N ASP A 52 -10.31 -13.40 -0.23
CA ASP A 52 -10.05 -12.05 0.28
C ASP A 52 -9.91 -11.97 1.81
N THR A 53 -10.48 -12.95 2.53
CA THR A 53 -10.45 -13.01 4.00
C THR A 53 -9.75 -14.24 4.54
N ALA A 54 -8.97 -14.93 3.70
CA ALA A 54 -8.35 -16.22 4.03
C ALA A 54 -7.49 -16.13 5.31
N VAL A 55 -6.73 -15.05 5.46
CA VAL A 55 -5.88 -14.80 6.63
C VAL A 55 -6.71 -14.63 7.90
N ALA A 56 -7.82 -13.89 7.84
CA ALA A 56 -8.72 -13.74 8.97
C ALA A 56 -9.43 -15.06 9.30
N GLN A 57 -9.82 -15.83 8.27
CA GLN A 57 -10.44 -17.14 8.43
C GLN A 57 -9.51 -18.12 9.15
N ALA A 58 -8.21 -18.12 8.80
CA ALA A 58 -7.18 -18.91 9.48
C ALA A 58 -6.94 -18.50 10.94
N ALA A 59 -7.28 -17.27 11.32
CA ALA A 59 -7.19 -16.85 12.72
C ALA A 59 -8.34 -17.40 13.60
N SER A 60 -9.48 -17.75 12.99
CA SER A 60 -10.65 -18.26 13.72
C SER A 60 -10.41 -19.59 14.47
N PRO A 61 -9.79 -20.63 13.90
CA PRO A 61 -9.52 -21.88 14.62
C PRO A 61 -8.50 -21.72 15.76
N LEU A 62 -7.50 -20.82 15.63
CA LEU A 62 -6.52 -20.57 16.70
C LEU A 62 -7.03 -19.66 17.83
N LEU A 63 -7.77 -18.61 17.48
CA LEU A 63 -8.09 -17.49 18.38
C LEU A 63 -9.60 -17.21 18.50
N GLY A 64 -10.44 -18.00 17.84
CA GLY A 64 -11.88 -17.82 17.79
C GLY A 64 -12.31 -16.55 17.03
N HIS A 65 -13.58 -16.17 17.23
CA HIS A 65 -14.15 -14.97 16.59
C HIS A 65 -13.42 -13.68 16.97
N VAL A 66 -12.86 -13.61 18.19
CA VAL A 66 -12.08 -12.45 18.64
C VAL A 66 -10.81 -12.29 17.78
N GLY A 67 -10.11 -13.38 17.49
CA GLY A 67 -8.95 -13.35 16.60
C GLY A 67 -9.28 -12.91 15.18
N TYR A 68 -10.38 -13.41 14.62
CA TYR A 68 -10.88 -12.98 13.31
C TYR A 68 -11.08 -11.45 13.27
N VAL A 69 -11.80 -10.89 14.24
CA VAL A 69 -12.09 -9.45 14.28
C VAL A 69 -10.82 -8.61 14.45
N ILE A 70 -9.88 -9.05 15.30
CA ILE A 70 -8.60 -8.35 15.48
C ILE A 70 -7.81 -8.31 14.16
N VAL A 71 -7.74 -9.43 13.43
CA VAL A 71 -7.03 -9.50 12.14
C VAL A 71 -7.69 -8.60 11.10
N VAL A 72 -9.03 -8.58 11.02
CA VAL A 72 -9.76 -7.70 10.10
C VAL A 72 -9.49 -6.22 10.40
N ILE A 73 -9.59 -5.81 11.66
CA ILE A 73 -9.31 -4.43 12.06
C ILE A 73 -7.84 -4.07 11.78
N GLY A 74 -6.91 -4.98 12.11
CA GLY A 74 -5.50 -4.82 11.84
C GLY A 74 -5.21 -4.64 10.34
N ALA A 75 -5.84 -5.44 9.49
CA ALA A 75 -5.72 -5.34 8.04
C ALA A 75 -6.24 -3.98 7.53
N LEU A 76 -7.42 -3.54 7.98
CA LEU A 76 -7.98 -2.24 7.60
C LEU A 76 -7.06 -1.07 7.99
N LEU A 77 -6.51 -1.09 9.20
CA LEU A 77 -5.59 -0.05 9.67
C LEU A 77 -4.26 -0.08 8.90
N ALA A 78 -3.73 -1.27 8.60
CA ALA A 78 -2.53 -1.42 7.80
C ALA A 78 -2.73 -0.89 6.38
N THR A 79 -3.84 -1.22 5.73
CA THR A 79 -4.20 -0.72 4.39
C THR A 79 -4.39 0.79 4.40
N ALA A 80 -5.12 1.35 5.38
CA ALA A 80 -5.30 2.80 5.51
C ALA A 80 -3.96 3.53 5.69
N SER A 81 -3.07 2.99 6.53
CA SER A 81 -1.72 3.52 6.74
C SER A 81 -0.89 3.50 5.45
N ALA A 82 -0.91 2.38 4.72
CA ALA A 82 -0.20 2.25 3.44
C ALA A 82 -0.73 3.23 2.39
N ILE A 83 -2.05 3.40 2.27
CA ILE A 83 -2.66 4.39 1.36
C ILE A 83 -2.21 5.81 1.74
N ASN A 84 -2.25 6.16 3.03
CA ASN A 84 -1.83 7.48 3.49
C ASN A 84 -0.34 7.76 3.20
N ALA A 85 0.54 6.79 3.43
CA ALA A 85 1.95 6.91 3.10
C ALA A 85 2.18 7.06 1.59
N ASN A 86 1.42 6.34 0.76
CA ASN A 86 1.51 6.41 -0.69
C ASN A 86 1.07 7.78 -1.21
N LEU A 87 -0.06 8.31 -0.73
CA LEU A 87 -0.54 9.65 -1.11
C LEU A 87 0.47 10.72 -0.73
N PHE A 88 1.03 10.65 0.48
CA PHE A 88 2.07 11.59 0.91
C PHE A 88 3.31 11.54 0.00
N ALA A 89 3.77 10.35 -0.37
CA ALA A 89 4.90 10.18 -1.28
C ALA A 89 4.62 10.77 -2.68
N VAL A 90 3.42 10.55 -3.23
CA VAL A 90 2.98 11.09 -4.53
C VAL A 90 2.88 12.61 -4.50
N PHE A 91 2.33 13.19 -3.42
CA PHE A 91 2.22 14.64 -3.28
C PHE A 91 3.59 15.31 -3.18
N ASN A 92 4.55 14.73 -2.46
CA ASN A 92 5.91 15.27 -2.41
C ASN A 92 6.60 15.24 -3.79
N ILE A 93 6.43 14.16 -4.56
CA ILE A 93 6.98 14.09 -5.92
C ILE A 93 6.38 15.18 -6.80
N MET A 94 5.06 15.35 -6.76
CA MET A 94 4.39 16.38 -7.56
C MET A 94 4.80 17.81 -7.16
N ASP A 95 5.04 18.06 -5.88
CA ASP A 95 5.55 19.36 -5.41
C ASP A 95 6.95 19.64 -5.96
N ASN A 96 7.85 18.64 -5.87
CA ASN A 96 9.19 18.73 -6.44
C ASN A 96 9.16 18.99 -7.96
N MET A 97 8.38 18.20 -8.72
CA MET A 97 8.22 18.40 -10.18
C MET A 97 7.57 19.75 -10.53
N GLY A 98 6.66 20.23 -9.68
CA GLY A 98 6.04 21.55 -9.81
C GLY A 98 7.07 22.66 -9.67
N SER A 99 7.98 22.54 -8.69
CA SER A 99 9.06 23.50 -8.45
C SER A 99 10.05 23.59 -9.62
N GLU A 100 10.29 22.47 -10.30
CA GLU A 100 11.15 22.36 -11.49
C GLU A 100 10.45 22.79 -12.79
N ARG A 101 9.17 23.21 -12.71
CA ARG A 101 8.30 23.62 -13.84
C ARG A 101 8.07 22.52 -14.88
N GLU A 102 8.22 21.26 -14.50
CA GLU A 102 7.93 20.11 -15.36
C GLU A 102 6.43 19.83 -15.48
N LEU A 103 5.63 20.31 -14.51
CA LEU A 103 4.18 20.13 -14.50
C LEU A 103 3.43 21.27 -15.22
N PRO A 104 2.29 20.97 -15.89
CA PRO A 104 1.40 21.98 -16.46
C PRO A 104 0.99 23.03 -15.42
N LYS A 105 0.88 24.29 -15.85
CA LYS A 105 0.56 25.43 -14.96
C LYS A 105 -0.72 25.26 -14.13
N LEU A 106 -1.68 24.43 -14.58
CA LEU A 106 -2.90 24.13 -13.82
C LEU A 106 -2.64 23.23 -12.59
N MET A 107 -1.67 22.31 -12.66
CA MET A 107 -1.40 21.35 -11.60
C MET A 107 -0.64 21.98 -10.43
N ASN A 108 0.17 23.01 -10.71
CA ASN A 108 0.96 23.70 -9.68
C ASN A 108 0.24 24.95 -9.10
N LYS A 109 -1.06 25.13 -9.36
CA LYS A 109 -1.81 26.22 -8.73
C LYS A 109 -2.01 25.90 -7.25
N PRO A 110 -1.64 26.79 -6.32
CA PRO A 110 -1.92 26.59 -4.91
C PRO A 110 -3.43 26.65 -4.68
N LEU A 111 -3.95 25.72 -3.89
CA LEU A 111 -5.35 25.72 -3.46
C LEU A 111 -5.44 26.10 -1.98
N TRP A 112 -4.81 25.31 -1.11
CA TRP A 112 -4.82 25.57 0.33
C TRP A 112 -3.59 24.96 1.03
N ARG A 113 -2.86 25.79 1.77
CA ARG A 113 -1.66 25.39 2.53
C ARG A 113 -0.60 24.80 1.59
N GLN A 114 -0.07 23.61 1.87
CA GLN A 114 0.85 22.88 0.97
C GLN A 114 0.14 22.06 -0.12
N SER A 115 -1.18 22.20 -0.29
CA SER A 115 -1.95 21.42 -1.27
C SER A 115 -2.22 22.21 -2.54
N THR A 116 -1.93 21.60 -3.68
CA THR A 116 -2.13 22.15 -5.03
C THR A 116 -3.40 21.57 -5.68
N TRP A 117 -3.90 22.25 -6.72
CA TRP A 117 -4.98 21.72 -7.56
C TRP A 117 -4.62 20.37 -8.19
N GLY A 118 -3.33 20.11 -8.48
CA GLY A 118 -2.85 18.82 -8.94
C GLY A 118 -3.17 17.68 -7.97
N ASN A 119 -2.97 17.88 -6.67
CA ASN A 119 -3.28 16.87 -5.64
C ASN A 119 -4.76 16.46 -5.67
N ILE A 120 -5.67 17.43 -5.80
CA ILE A 120 -7.11 17.16 -5.87
C ILE A 120 -7.46 16.36 -7.12
N ILE A 121 -6.92 16.75 -8.28
CA ILE A 121 -7.18 16.04 -9.55
C ILE A 121 -6.73 14.59 -9.43
N VAL A 122 -5.54 14.33 -8.88
CA VAL A 122 -5.01 12.98 -8.69
C VAL A 122 -5.90 12.17 -7.74
N VAL A 123 -6.32 12.73 -6.61
CA VAL A 123 -7.21 12.04 -5.66
C VAL A 123 -8.57 11.70 -6.29
N VAL A 124 -9.16 12.63 -7.04
CA VAL A 124 -10.42 12.39 -7.76
C VAL A 124 -10.24 11.30 -8.81
N LEU A 125 -9.13 11.31 -9.54
CA LEU A 125 -8.83 10.28 -10.53
C LEU A 125 -8.65 8.91 -9.88
N ILE A 126 -7.95 8.82 -8.76
CA ILE A 126 -7.83 7.58 -7.97
C ILE A 126 -9.22 7.10 -7.53
N MET A 127 -10.07 7.98 -6.98
CA MET A 127 -11.44 7.61 -6.59
C MET A 127 -12.27 7.11 -7.77
N LEU A 128 -12.18 7.76 -8.92
CA LEU A 128 -12.88 7.33 -10.14
C LEU A 128 -12.39 5.96 -10.61
N MET A 129 -11.07 5.73 -10.61
CA MET A 129 -10.49 4.43 -10.97
C MET A 129 -10.92 3.34 -10.00
N THR A 130 -10.89 3.59 -8.69
CA THR A 130 -11.33 2.62 -7.68
C THR A 130 -12.83 2.33 -7.73
N ALA A 131 -13.66 3.31 -8.12
CA ALA A 131 -15.10 3.11 -8.29
C ALA A 131 -15.45 2.37 -9.59
N ALA A 132 -14.66 2.55 -10.65
CA ALA A 132 -14.94 2.00 -11.97
C ALA A 132 -14.29 0.63 -12.23
N LEU A 133 -13.20 0.30 -11.53
CA LEU A 133 -12.39 -0.91 -11.77
C LEU A 133 -12.44 -1.85 -10.56
N ASN A 134 -12.44 -3.16 -10.82
CA ASN A 134 -12.29 -4.15 -9.77
C ASN A 134 -10.81 -4.29 -9.34
N LEU A 135 -10.58 -4.95 -8.21
CA LEU A 135 -9.25 -5.11 -7.63
C LEU A 135 -8.26 -5.82 -8.60
N GLY A 136 -8.74 -6.82 -9.34
CA GLY A 136 -7.94 -7.54 -10.33
C GLY A 136 -7.46 -6.64 -11.48
N SER A 137 -8.34 -5.81 -12.04
CA SER A 137 -7.98 -4.86 -13.11
C SER A 137 -7.08 -3.74 -12.59
N LEU A 138 -7.29 -3.27 -11.35
CA LEU A 138 -6.37 -2.31 -10.73
C LEU A 138 -4.97 -2.90 -10.58
N ALA A 139 -4.86 -4.17 -10.14
CA ALA A 139 -3.59 -4.87 -10.02
C ALA A 139 -2.89 -5.05 -11.38
N SER A 140 -3.64 -5.37 -12.44
CA SER A 140 -3.06 -5.52 -13.78
C SER A 140 -2.55 -4.19 -14.33
N VAL A 141 -3.30 -3.10 -14.17
CA VAL A 141 -2.86 -1.76 -14.61
C VAL A 141 -1.59 -1.35 -13.86
N ALA A 142 -1.55 -1.58 -12.55
CA ALA A 142 -0.38 -1.28 -11.74
C ALA A 142 0.85 -2.08 -12.19
N SER A 143 0.70 -3.38 -12.49
CA SER A 143 1.81 -4.24 -12.91
C SER A 143 2.38 -3.87 -14.29
N VAL A 144 1.59 -3.29 -15.19
CA VAL A 144 2.08 -2.83 -16.51
C VAL A 144 2.88 -1.54 -16.40
N LEU A 145 2.61 -0.73 -15.36
CA LEU A 145 3.24 0.56 -15.13
C LEU A 145 4.43 0.52 -14.17
N ALA A 146 4.61 -0.58 -13.43
CA ALA A 146 5.69 -0.82 -12.47
C ALA A 146 6.94 -1.39 -13.14
#